data_AF-A0AAV4EY22-F1
#
_entry.id   AF-A0AAV4EY22-F1
#
_cell.length_a   1.000
_cell.length_b   1.000
_cell.length_c   1.000
_cell.angle_alpha   90.00
_cell.angle_beta   90.00
_cell.angle_gamma   90.00
#
_symmetry.space_group_name_H-M   'P 1'
#
loop_
_entity.id
_entity.type
_entity.pdbx_description
1 polymer ?
#
loop_
_entity_poly.entity_id
_entity_poly.type
_entity_poly.pdbx_seq_one_letter_code
_entity_poly.pdbx_strand_id
1 'polypeptide(L)'
;MCIKRIQVFINRCLRRIPRIKWTDRISNESLWERTRQIAAGDEIGRRRWRWIGLTLRKPCGSITKNVLDWNPQGKRSRGRRRGTWRRVRDNDVKDSRHTWNHVKRMAQDRERWRGFVDGLYPAPG
;
A
#
# COMPACT_ATOMS: atom_id res chain seq x y z
N MET A 1 -2.61 -7.28 -10.63
CA MET A 1 -2.84 -6.95 -12.05
C MET A 1 -3.07 -5.45 -12.32
N CYS A 2 -3.76 -4.69 -11.46
CA CYS A 2 -3.91 -3.23 -11.68
C CYS A 2 -2.66 -2.40 -11.39
N ILE A 3 -1.88 -2.70 -10.34
CA ILE A 3 -0.74 -1.87 -9.92
C ILE A 3 0.34 -1.77 -11.00
N LYS A 4 0.69 -2.88 -11.67
CA LYS A 4 1.69 -2.87 -12.76
C LYS A 4 1.30 -1.93 -13.92
N ARG A 5 0.02 -1.90 -14.31
CA ARG A 5 -0.46 -0.99 -15.37
C ARG A 5 -0.40 0.47 -14.93
N ILE A 6 -0.75 0.75 -13.68
CA ILE A 6 -0.65 2.08 -13.07
C ILE A 6 0.83 2.52 -13.04
N GLN A 7 1.75 1.62 -12.66
CA GLN A 7 3.18 1.89 -12.66
C GLN A 7 3.70 2.24 -14.05
N VAL A 8 3.32 1.48 -15.08
CA VAL A 8 3.74 1.76 -16.47
C VAL A 8 3.25 3.13 -16.94
N PHE A 9 2.00 3.48 -16.59
CA PHE A 9 1.46 4.81 -16.88
C PHE A 9 2.25 5.92 -16.17
N ILE A 10 2.50 5.77 -14.86
CA ILE A 10 3.29 6.73 -14.07
C ILE A 10 4.71 6.86 -14.65
N ASN A 11 5.40 5.75 -14.95
CA ASN A 11 6.74 5.80 -15.53
C ASN A 11 6.76 6.50 -16.90
N ARG A 12 5.70 6.36 -17.70
CA ARG A 12 5.56 7.12 -18.95
C ARG A 12 5.44 8.62 -18.71
N CYS A 13 4.63 9.03 -17.72
CA CYS A 13 4.53 10.44 -17.32
C CYS A 13 5.86 10.97 -16.78
N LEU A 14 6.54 10.22 -15.91
CA LEU A 14 7.81 10.61 -15.30
C LEU A 14 8.95 10.73 -16.32
N ARG A 15 8.91 9.99 -17.44
CA ARG A 15 9.86 10.20 -18.54
C ARG A 15 9.51 11.43 -19.39
N ARG A 16 8.21 11.68 -19.60
CA ARG A 16 7.72 12.75 -20.48
C ARG A 16 7.89 14.15 -19.87
N ILE A 17 7.60 14.33 -18.58
CA ILE A 17 7.68 15.63 -17.89
C ILE A 17 9.08 16.26 -17.99
N PRO A 18 10.18 15.56 -17.62
CA PRO A 18 11.55 16.05 -17.79
C PRO A 18 12.12 15.86 -19.20
N ARG A 19 11.30 15.45 -20.19
CA ARG A 19 11.70 15.19 -21.59
C ARG A 19 12.90 14.23 -21.75
N ILE A 20 12.92 13.14 -20.99
CA ILE A 20 13.96 12.09 -21.13
C ILE A 20 13.83 11.43 -22.51
N LYS A 21 14.91 11.42 -23.27
CA LYS A 21 14.94 10.80 -24.60
C LYS A 21 15.11 9.30 -24.46
N TRP A 22 14.69 8.55 -25.48
CA TRP A 22 14.89 7.09 -25.50
C TRP A 22 16.38 6.71 -25.59
N THR A 23 17.23 7.61 -26.12
CA THR A 23 18.69 7.47 -26.16
C THR A 23 19.32 7.51 -24.76
N ASP A 24 18.67 8.18 -23.82
CA ASP A 24 19.10 8.21 -22.43
C ASP A 24 18.64 6.90 -21.80
N ARG A 25 19.52 5.89 -21.78
CA ARG A 25 19.23 4.54 -21.26
C ARG A 25 19.15 4.54 -19.73
N ILE A 26 18.11 5.16 -19.18
CA ILE A 26 17.86 5.32 -17.74
C ILE A 26 16.97 4.17 -17.24
N SER A 27 17.41 3.52 -16.17
CA SER A 27 16.62 2.50 -15.44
C SER A 27 15.36 3.11 -14.80
N ASN A 28 14.42 2.29 -14.32
CA ASN A 28 13.26 2.84 -13.62
C ASN A 28 13.63 3.38 -12.24
N GLU A 29 14.63 2.78 -11.59
CA GLU A 29 15.13 3.15 -10.28
C GLU A 29 15.75 4.55 -10.32
N SER A 30 16.65 4.81 -11.28
CA SER A 30 17.26 6.13 -11.46
C SER A 30 16.25 7.20 -11.89
N LEU A 31 15.20 6.81 -12.63
CA LEU A 31 14.10 7.71 -12.98
C LEU A 31 13.34 8.17 -11.71
N TRP A 32 13.07 7.23 -10.80
CA TRP A 32 12.36 7.52 -9.55
C TRP A 32 13.20 8.37 -8.60
N GLU A 33 14.50 8.05 -8.46
CA GLU A 33 15.45 8.84 -7.67
C GLU A 33 15.53 10.29 -8.17
N ARG A 34 15.72 10.48 -9.48
CA ARG A 34 15.78 11.80 -10.11
C ARG A 34 14.50 12.61 -9.94
N THR A 35 13.35 11.95 -9.88
CA THR A 35 12.03 12.60 -9.73
C THR A 35 11.55 12.66 -8.28
N ARG A 36 12.34 12.14 -7.32
CA ARG A 36 11.97 11.93 -5.91
C ARG A 36 10.63 11.23 -5.76
N GLN A 37 10.36 10.28 -6.65
CA GLN A 37 9.15 9.46 -6.63
C GLN A 37 9.47 8.07 -6.10
N ILE A 38 8.43 7.33 -5.75
CA ILE A 38 8.52 5.92 -5.40
C ILE A 38 7.62 5.09 -6.30
N ALA A 39 7.80 3.77 -6.28
CA ALA A 39 6.89 2.89 -6.99
C ALA A 39 5.45 3.08 -6.47
N ALA A 40 4.50 3.08 -7.40
CA ALA A 40 3.07 3.21 -7.11
C ALA A 40 2.56 2.10 -6.19
N GLY A 41 3.15 0.89 -6.29
CA GLY A 41 2.85 -0.20 -5.37
C GLY A 41 3.17 0.15 -3.92
N ASP A 42 4.33 0.76 -3.71
CA ASP A 42 4.85 1.13 -2.40
C ASP A 42 4.06 2.29 -1.80
N GLU A 43 3.72 3.30 -2.61
CA GLU A 43 2.87 4.40 -2.15
C GLU A 43 1.46 3.92 -1.78
N ILE A 44 0.88 3.02 -2.59
CA ILE A 44 -0.42 2.40 -2.28
C ILE A 44 -0.33 1.58 -1.00
N GLY A 45 0.75 0.81 -0.81
CA GLY A 45 1.01 0.03 0.40
C GLY A 45 1.11 0.92 1.63
N ARG A 46 1.96 1.96 1.58
CA ARG A 46 2.13 2.95 2.65
C ARG A 46 0.81 3.60 3.05
N ARG A 47 0.02 4.08 2.08
CA ARG A 47 -1.30 4.68 2.35
C ARG A 47 -2.26 3.68 3.00
N ARG A 48 -2.26 2.43 2.53
CA ARG A 48 -3.09 1.37 3.08
C ARG A 48 -2.75 1.10 4.54
N TRP A 49 -1.47 0.96 4.88
CA TRP A 49 -1.05 0.79 6.26
C TRP A 49 -1.35 2.02 7.12
N ARG A 50 -1.12 3.24 6.63
CA ARG A 50 -1.55 4.46 7.34
C ARG A 50 -3.06 4.43 7.65
N TRP A 51 -3.88 4.04 6.69
CA TRP A 51 -5.32 3.91 6.87
C TRP A 51 -5.73 2.80 7.85
N ILE A 52 -5.05 1.64 7.80
CA ILE A 52 -5.24 0.55 8.76
C ILE A 52 -4.96 1.03 10.18
N GLY A 53 -3.81 1.68 10.40
CA GLY A 53 -3.45 2.17 11.73
C GLY A 53 -4.41 3.23 12.26
N LEU A 54 -4.86 4.15 11.40
CA LEU A 54 -5.89 5.13 11.75
C LEU A 54 -7.19 4.43 12.17
N THR A 55 -7.62 3.42 11.42
CA THR A 55 -8.88 2.72 11.66
C THR A 55 -8.82 1.84 12.91
N LEU A 56 -7.68 1.19 13.19
CA LEU A 56 -7.47 0.38 14.39
C LEU A 56 -7.46 1.19 15.69
N ARG A 57 -7.10 2.47 15.62
CA ARG A 57 -7.13 3.40 16.76
C ARG A 57 -8.49 4.04 17.02
N LYS A 58 -9.49 3.78 16.16
CA LYS A 58 -10.86 4.25 16.43
C LYS A 58 -11.45 3.54 17.67
N PRO A 59 -12.41 4.19 18.37
CA PRO A 59 -13.04 3.62 19.55
C PRO A 59 -13.74 2.29 19.25
N CYS A 60 -13.93 1.50 20.30
CA CYS A 60 -14.72 0.28 20.25
C CYS A 60 -16.14 0.58 19.74
N GLY A 61 -16.70 -0.30 18.90
CA GLY A 61 -18.00 -0.08 18.27
C GLY A 61 -17.98 0.75 16.98
N SER A 62 -16.82 1.31 16.57
CA SER A 62 -16.74 1.99 15.27
C SER A 62 -17.00 1.01 14.11
N ILE A 63 -17.99 1.33 13.28
CA ILE A 63 -18.34 0.53 12.08
C ILE A 63 -17.10 0.31 11.20
N THR A 64 -16.27 1.35 11.01
CA THR A 64 -15.04 1.24 10.19
C THR A 64 -14.03 0.23 10.76
N LYS A 65 -13.91 0.14 12.09
CA LYS A 65 -13.06 -0.84 12.78
C LYS A 65 -13.62 -2.26 12.67
N ASN A 66 -14.94 -2.40 12.77
CA ASN A 66 -15.62 -3.69 12.58
C ASN A 66 -15.49 -4.19 11.13
N VAL A 67 -15.61 -3.28 10.15
CA VAL A 67 -15.46 -3.58 8.72
C VAL A 67 -14.07 -4.12 8.38
N LEU A 68 -13.01 -3.68 9.08
CA LEU A 68 -11.66 -4.23 8.90
C LEU A 68 -11.61 -5.74 9.12
N ASP A 69 -12.41 -6.24 10.07
CA ASP A 69 -12.46 -7.65 10.48
C ASP A 69 -13.68 -8.40 9.93
N TRP A 70 -14.53 -7.74 9.13
CA TRP A 70 -15.74 -8.35 8.59
C TRP A 70 -15.42 -9.37 7.49
N ASN A 71 -15.88 -10.61 7.66
CA ASN A 71 -15.92 -11.62 6.61
C ASN A 71 -17.31 -11.65 5.94
N PRO A 72 -17.51 -11.04 4.76
CA PRO A 72 -18.80 -11.10 4.10
C PRO A 72 -19.08 -12.54 3.64
N GLN A 73 -20.15 -13.13 4.17
CA GLN A 73 -20.63 -14.45 3.75
C GLN A 73 -21.39 -14.34 2.42
N GLY A 74 -21.27 -15.36 1.57
CA GLY A 74 -22.04 -15.47 0.32
C GLY A 74 -21.20 -15.59 -0.97
N LYS A 75 -21.91 -15.89 -2.07
CA LYS A 75 -21.34 -16.09 -3.40
C LYS A 75 -21.05 -14.74 -4.07
N ARG A 76 -19.88 -14.61 -4.70
CA ARG A 76 -19.49 -13.38 -5.40
C ARG A 76 -20.10 -13.33 -6.80
N SER A 77 -20.66 -12.19 -7.18
CA SER A 77 -21.12 -11.93 -8.54
C SER A 77 -19.98 -12.02 -9.55
N ARG A 78 -20.26 -12.55 -10.75
CA ARG A 78 -19.35 -12.53 -11.89
C ARG A 78 -18.98 -11.07 -12.23
N GLY A 79 -17.72 -10.82 -12.59
CA GLY A 79 -17.19 -9.48 -12.90
C GLY A 79 -16.58 -8.70 -11.73
N ARG A 80 -16.81 -9.08 -10.47
CA ARG A 80 -16.18 -8.42 -9.30
C ARG A 80 -14.67 -8.71 -9.25
N ARG A 81 -13.86 -7.72 -8.86
CA ARG A 81 -12.40 -7.89 -8.68
C ARG A 81 -12.10 -9.09 -7.78
N ARG A 82 -11.14 -9.94 -8.18
CA ARG A 82 -10.81 -11.22 -7.52
C ARG A 82 -10.35 -11.08 -6.05
N GLY A 83 -9.72 -9.95 -5.69
CA GLY A 83 -9.29 -9.66 -4.31
C GLY A 83 -10.44 -9.20 -3.41
N THR A 84 -10.47 -9.65 -2.15
CA THR A 84 -11.20 -8.94 -1.06
C THR A 84 -10.25 -8.02 -0.33
N TRP A 85 -10.79 -7.02 0.37
CA TRP A 85 -10.05 -6.26 1.38
C TRP A 85 -9.32 -7.19 2.36
N ARG A 86 -10.04 -8.19 2.90
CA ARG A 86 -9.47 -9.21 3.79
C ARG A 86 -8.24 -9.91 3.20
N ARG A 87 -8.34 -10.45 1.98
CA ARG A 87 -7.20 -11.14 1.34
C ARG A 87 -6.03 -10.22 1.10
N VAL A 88 -6.28 -8.97 0.73
CA VAL A 88 -5.24 -7.96 0.54
C VAL A 88 -4.54 -7.67 1.87
N ARG A 89 -5.32 -7.41 2.92
CA ARG A 89 -4.80 -7.21 4.28
C ARG A 89 -4.03 -8.43 4.79
N ASP A 90 -4.57 -9.63 4.63
CA ASP A 90 -3.94 -10.87 5.12
C ASP A 90 -2.62 -11.14 4.39
N ASN A 91 -2.55 -10.84 3.09
CA ASN A 91 -1.30 -10.88 2.33
C ASN A 91 -0.32 -9.81 2.84
N ASP A 92 -0.75 -8.55 3.00
CA ASP A 92 0.14 -7.48 3.50
C ASP A 92 0.71 -7.83 4.89
N VAL A 93 -0.12 -8.38 5.78
CA VAL A 93 0.28 -8.84 7.12
C VAL A 93 1.30 -9.98 7.02
N LYS A 94 1.05 -10.95 6.14
CA LYS A 94 1.99 -12.06 5.88
C LYS A 94 3.32 -11.56 5.32
N ASP A 95 3.29 -10.61 4.39
CA ASP A 95 4.47 -10.00 3.78
C ASP A 95 5.29 -9.22 4.81
N SER A 96 4.62 -8.59 5.79
CA SER A 96 5.26 -7.94 6.94
C SER A 96 5.80 -8.90 8.01
N ARG A 97 5.65 -10.23 7.83
CA ARG A 97 6.06 -11.28 8.79
C ARG A 97 5.46 -11.11 10.20
N HIS A 98 4.27 -10.52 10.28
CA HIS A 98 3.55 -10.34 11.55
C HIS A 98 2.23 -11.10 11.54
N THR A 99 1.66 -11.27 12.73
CA THR A 99 0.26 -11.71 12.87
C THR A 99 -0.66 -10.49 12.94
N TRP A 100 -1.91 -10.65 12.53
CA TRP A 100 -2.88 -9.55 12.58
C TRP A 100 -3.09 -9.02 14.01
N ASN A 101 -3.07 -9.91 15.01
CA ASN A 101 -3.15 -9.51 16.43
C ASN A 101 -1.93 -8.72 16.90
N HIS A 102 -0.73 -9.03 16.38
CA HIS A 102 0.46 -8.23 16.65
C HIS A 102 0.33 -6.82 16.04
N VAL A 103 -0.10 -6.74 14.79
CA VAL A 103 -0.37 -5.47 14.09
C VAL A 103 -1.40 -4.62 14.83
N LYS A 104 -2.49 -5.22 15.33
CA LYS A 104 -3.51 -4.51 16.12
C LYS A 104 -2.95 -3.83 17.37
N ARG A 105 -2.08 -4.54 18.10
CA ARG A 105 -1.41 -4.03 19.29
C ARG A 105 -0.41 -2.94 18.92
N MET A 106 0.42 -3.18 17.90
CA MET A 106 1.41 -2.23 17.41
C MET A 106 0.78 -0.91 16.94
N ALA A 107 -0.41 -0.95 16.32
CA ALA A 107 -1.09 0.24 15.81
C ALA A 107 -1.52 1.25 16.89
N GLN A 108 -1.63 0.82 18.15
CA GLN A 108 -2.01 1.70 19.26
C GLN A 108 -0.90 2.69 19.59
N ASP A 109 0.35 2.24 19.53
CA ASP A 109 1.53 3.08 19.66
C ASP A 109 1.78 3.82 18.33
N ARG A 110 1.67 5.15 18.34
CA ARG A 110 1.80 5.97 17.13
C ARG A 110 3.23 6.00 16.60
N GLU A 111 4.22 6.03 17.47
CA GLU A 111 5.64 6.10 17.08
C GLU A 111 6.08 4.76 16.52
N ARG A 112 5.77 3.68 17.24
CA ARG A 112 6.04 2.32 16.77
C ARG A 112 5.31 2.02 15.46
N TRP A 113 4.08 2.51 15.29
CA TRP A 113 3.35 2.38 14.03
C TRP A 113 4.00 3.14 12.89
N ARG A 114 4.46 4.38 13.12
CA ARG A 114 5.17 5.17 12.11
C ARG A 114 6.45 4.46 11.68
N GLY A 115 7.28 4.06 12.64
CA GLY A 115 8.52 3.32 12.36
C GLY A 115 8.29 2.02 11.60
N PHE A 116 7.22 1.28 11.92
CA PHE A 116 6.83 0.09 11.17
C PHE A 116 6.45 0.40 9.71
N VAL A 117 5.60 1.40 9.48
CA VAL A 117 5.17 1.77 8.12
C VAL A 117 6.32 2.33 7.30
N ASP A 118 7.16 3.16 7.91
CA ASP A 118 8.31 3.77 7.25
C ASP A 118 9.41 2.72 6.98
N GLY A 119 9.56 1.70 7.82
CA GLY A 119 10.44 0.56 7.58
C GLY A 119 9.96 -0.36 6.44
N LEU A 120 8.64 -0.51 6.25
CA LEU A 120 8.07 -1.25 5.13
C LEU A 120 8.16 -0.48 3.80
N TYR A 121 7.98 0.83 3.85
CA TYR A 121 7.94 1.70 2.68
C TYR A 121 8.74 2.98 2.95
N PRO A 122 10.09 2.93 2.85
CA PRO A 122 10.93 4.08 3.13
C PRO A 122 10.57 5.26 2.24
N ALA A 123 10.54 6.46 2.82
CA ALA A 123 10.34 7.68 2.06
C ALA A 123 11.50 7.86 1.05
N PRO A 124 11.24 8.44 -0.13
CA PRO A 124 12.34 8.83 -1.00
C PRO A 124 13.23 9.84 -0.25
N GLY A 125 14.55 9.61 -0.31
CA GLY A 125 15.57 10.49 0.26
C GLY A 125 15.72 11.81 -0.49
#